data_AF-A0A382JHA7-F1
#
_entry.id   AF-A0A382JHA7-F1
#
_cell.length_a   1.000
_cell.length_b   1.000
_cell.length_c   1.000
_cell.angle_alpha   90.00
_cell.angle_beta   90.00
_cell.angle_gamma   90.00
#
_symmetry.space_group_name_H-M   'P 1'
#
loop_
_entity.id
_entity.type
_entity.pdbx_description
1 polymer ?
#
loop_
_entity_poly.entity_id
_entity_poly.type
_entity_poly.pdbx_seq_one_letter_code
_entity_poly.pdbx_strand_id
1 'polypeptide(L)'
;MLMSIISLVSGFLLLIWSADAFTNNGAKIAKIFNISPLVIGLLIFGFGTSAPEMLVSGLAAYEGHPEMSIGNAFGSNIFNIALVLGITAIILPIKVKQNILKKEWVYLMISTLAAGWLLLDGYLSFMDGLILLVLLMLFLFYVFRESKKDYHHEFDEVQSKPSKQEKGKTWFLLFISLVVLLTSARLVVWGGTTL
;
A
#
# COMPACT_ATOMS: atom_id res chain seq x y z
N MET A 1 6.27 -4.11 31.61
CA MET A 1 5.14 -3.25 32.02
C MET A 1 5.32 -1.76 31.72
N LEU A 2 5.98 -0.92 32.54
CA LEU A 2 5.96 0.54 32.30
C LEU A 2 6.58 0.95 30.94
N MET A 3 7.75 0.41 30.61
CA MET A 3 8.40 0.64 29.31
C MET A 3 7.54 0.14 28.14
N SER A 4 6.83 -0.97 28.32
CA SER A 4 5.90 -1.55 27.34
C SER A 4 4.70 -0.62 27.08
N ILE A 5 4.12 -0.03 28.13
CA ILE A 5 3.03 0.95 28.03
C ILE A 5 3.50 2.23 27.35
N ILE A 6 4.66 2.77 27.74
CA ILE A 6 5.25 3.96 27.10
C ILE A 6 5.50 3.69 25.62
N SER A 7 6.02 2.50 25.29
CA SER A 7 6.22 2.07 23.92
C SER A 7 4.90 2.03 23.15
N LEU A 8 3.86 1.39 23.68
CA LEU A 8 2.55 1.35 23.03
C LEU A 8 1.98 2.75 22.75
N VAL A 9 1.93 3.62 23.76
CA VAL A 9 1.34 4.97 23.62
C VAL A 9 2.13 5.82 22.64
N SER A 10 3.46 5.88 22.79
CA SER A 10 4.31 6.66 21.88
C SER A 10 4.32 6.09 20.46
N GLY A 11 4.33 4.75 20.33
CA GLY A 11 4.21 4.04 19.07
C GLY A 11 2.94 4.39 18.33
N PHE A 12 1.77 4.34 18.99
CA PHE A 12 0.50 4.72 18.36
C PHE A 12 0.46 6.19 17.93
N LEU A 13 0.92 7.11 18.77
CA LEU A 13 0.96 8.54 18.43
C LEU A 13 1.85 8.81 17.21
N LEU A 14 3.04 8.20 17.18
CA LEU A 14 3.96 8.31 16.05
C LEU A 14 3.41 7.64 14.80
N LEU A 15 2.71 6.53 14.93
CA LEU A 15 2.10 5.81 13.81
C LEU A 15 1.01 6.67 13.15
N ILE A 16 0.11 7.26 13.94
CA ILE A 16 -0.92 8.17 13.44
C ILE A 16 -0.29 9.38 12.72
N TRP A 17 0.65 10.05 13.40
CA TRP A 17 1.32 11.22 12.82
C TRP A 17 2.08 10.90 11.53
N SER A 18 2.81 9.78 11.50
CA SER A 18 3.61 9.40 10.34
C SER A 18 2.75 8.92 9.17
N ALA A 19 1.61 8.27 9.43
CA ALA A 19 0.64 7.91 8.39
C ALA A 19 0.04 9.17 7.72
N ASP A 20 -0.38 10.16 8.51
CA ASP A 20 -0.88 11.44 7.98
C ASP A 20 0.21 12.22 7.22
N ALA A 21 1.44 12.24 7.75
CA ALA A 21 2.56 12.88 7.08
C ALA A 21 2.91 12.18 5.76
N PHE A 22 2.92 10.85 5.73
CA PHE A 22 3.26 10.05 4.55
C PHE A 22 2.23 10.26 3.43
N THR A 23 0.94 10.20 3.77
CA THR A 23 -0.15 10.40 2.81
C THR A 23 -0.17 11.83 2.24
N ASN A 24 -0.03 12.85 3.09
CA ASN A 24 0.02 14.26 2.66
C ASN A 24 1.22 14.58 1.78
N ASN A 25 2.41 14.06 2.11
CA ASN A 25 3.60 14.26 1.29
C ASN A 25 3.51 13.50 -0.04
N GLY A 26 2.90 12.30 -0.05
CA GLY A 26 2.64 11.59 -1.30
C GLY A 26 1.71 12.37 -2.22
N ALA A 27 0.61 12.94 -1.71
CA ALA A 27 -0.27 13.79 -2.50
C ALA A 27 0.45 15.02 -3.10
N LYS A 28 1.41 15.61 -2.38
CA LYS A 28 2.26 16.70 -2.90
C LYS A 28 3.19 16.22 -4.02
N ILE A 29 3.79 15.04 -3.89
CA ILE A 29 4.58 14.42 -4.96
C ILE A 29 3.71 14.19 -6.20
N ALA A 30 2.45 13.77 -6.04
CA ALA A 30 1.53 13.53 -7.15
C ALA A 30 1.34 14.81 -7.98
N LYS A 31 1.12 15.94 -7.28
CA LYS A 31 1.04 17.27 -7.90
C LYS A 31 2.34 17.68 -8.58
N ILE A 32 3.50 17.45 -7.96
CA ILE A 32 4.82 17.82 -8.52
C ILE A 32 5.10 17.11 -9.86
N PHE A 33 4.69 15.85 -9.98
CA PHE A 33 4.95 15.02 -11.16
C PHE A 33 3.78 14.99 -12.15
N ASN A 34 2.73 15.79 -11.92
CA ASN A 34 1.52 15.81 -12.74
C ASN A 34 0.90 14.42 -12.90
N ILE A 35 0.82 13.67 -11.79
CA ILE A 35 0.22 12.34 -11.73
C ILE A 35 -0.99 12.42 -10.81
N SER A 36 -2.06 11.67 -11.14
CA SER A 36 -3.23 11.59 -10.27
C SER A 36 -2.84 11.14 -8.85
N PRO A 37 -3.37 11.78 -7.78
CA PRO A 37 -3.21 11.32 -6.40
C PRO A 37 -3.58 9.84 -6.21
N LEU A 38 -4.52 9.32 -7.01
CA LEU A 38 -4.91 7.91 -7.01
C LEU A 38 -3.74 6.99 -7.37
N VAL A 39 -2.90 7.37 -8.34
CA VAL A 39 -1.73 6.57 -8.75
C VAL A 39 -0.65 6.58 -7.70
N ILE A 40 -0.42 7.70 -7.03
CA ILE A 40 0.51 7.72 -5.89
C ILE A 40 -0.05 6.88 -4.75
N GLY A 41 -1.36 6.91 -4.52
CA GLY A 41 -2.04 6.02 -3.60
C GLY A 41 -1.76 4.54 -3.89
N LEU A 42 -2.02 4.11 -5.13
CA LEU A 42 -1.79 2.73 -5.53
C LEU A 42 -0.30 2.34 -5.54
N LEU A 43 0.57 3.19 -6.07
CA LEU A 43 1.97 2.84 -6.27
C LEU A 43 2.79 3.04 -5.00
N ILE A 44 2.80 4.24 -4.43
CA ILE A 44 3.68 4.54 -3.29
C ILE A 44 3.10 3.98 -2.01
N PHE A 45 1.80 4.15 -1.76
CA PHE A 45 1.20 3.64 -0.53
C PHE A 45 0.96 2.14 -0.63
N GLY A 46 0.39 1.67 -1.73
CA GLY A 46 0.17 0.23 -1.96
C GLY A 46 1.46 -0.60 -1.89
N PHE A 47 2.49 -0.28 -2.68
CA PHE A 47 3.76 -1.01 -2.56
C PHE A 47 4.49 -0.71 -1.26
N GLY A 48 4.42 0.53 -0.76
CA GLY A 48 5.12 0.92 0.46
C GLY A 48 4.65 0.13 1.68
N THR A 49 3.34 -0.09 1.81
CA THR A 49 2.77 -0.87 2.91
C THR A 49 2.87 -2.37 2.69
N SER A 50 2.97 -2.85 1.44
CA SER A 50 3.10 -4.30 1.14
C SER A 50 4.56 -4.78 1.02
N ALA A 51 5.53 -3.87 1.00
CA ALA A 51 6.95 -4.22 0.90
C ALA A 51 7.44 -5.11 2.06
N PRO A 52 7.07 -4.87 3.34
CA PRO A 52 7.42 -5.77 4.43
C PRO A 52 6.90 -7.20 4.21
N GLU A 53 5.67 -7.34 3.75
CA GLU A 53 5.00 -8.61 3.49
C GLU A 53 5.65 -9.32 2.31
N MET A 54 5.99 -8.60 1.24
CA MET A 54 6.75 -9.16 0.11
C MET A 54 8.12 -9.70 0.57
N LEU A 55 8.80 -8.97 1.45
CA LEU A 55 10.09 -9.39 1.99
C LEU A 55 9.95 -10.63 2.88
N VAL A 56 8.96 -10.65 3.78
CA VAL A 56 8.68 -11.80 4.67
C VAL A 56 8.29 -13.03 3.86
N SER A 57 7.38 -12.89 2.89
CA SER A 57 6.99 -13.98 2.00
C SER A 57 8.17 -14.46 1.14
N GLY A 58 8.98 -13.55 0.61
CA GLY A 58 10.18 -13.91 -0.17
C GLY A 58 11.22 -14.68 0.66
N LEU A 59 11.52 -14.22 1.87
CA LEU A 59 12.44 -14.90 2.79
C LEU A 59 11.91 -16.27 3.20
N ALA A 60 10.63 -16.37 3.59
CA ALA A 60 10.02 -17.64 3.96
C ALA A 60 10.08 -18.67 2.82
N ALA A 61 9.80 -18.25 1.58
CA ALA A 61 9.93 -19.13 0.42
C ALA A 61 11.38 -19.54 0.17
N TYR A 62 12.33 -18.61 0.30
CA TYR A 62 13.76 -18.87 0.15
C TYR A 62 14.31 -19.83 1.20
N GLU A 63 13.82 -19.76 2.43
CA GLU A 63 14.18 -20.65 3.56
C GLU A 63 13.50 -22.02 3.49
N GLY A 64 12.70 -22.30 2.45
CA GLY A 64 12.04 -23.60 2.26
C GLY A 64 10.70 -23.73 3.00
N HIS A 65 10.05 -22.61 3.32
CA HIS A 65 8.72 -22.54 3.95
C HIS A 65 7.69 -21.86 3.02
N PRO A 66 7.38 -22.46 1.85
CA PRO A 66 6.47 -21.86 0.88
C PRO A 66 5.03 -21.72 1.39
N GLU A 67 4.57 -22.59 2.29
CA GLU A 67 3.21 -22.50 2.87
C GLU A 67 3.08 -21.23 3.73
N MET A 68 4.14 -20.87 4.47
CA MET A 68 4.18 -19.63 5.25
C MET A 68 4.22 -18.40 4.35
N SER A 69 4.95 -18.49 3.23
CA SER A 69 5.02 -17.43 2.22
C SER A 69 3.64 -17.10 1.63
N ILE A 70 2.91 -18.15 1.21
CA ILE A 70 1.55 -18.06 0.65
C ILE A 70 0.57 -17.59 1.73
N GLY A 71 0.66 -18.18 2.94
CA GLY A 71 -0.18 -17.79 4.08
C GLY A 71 -0.05 -16.31 4.43
N ASN A 72 1.16 -15.76 4.43
CA ASN A 72 1.40 -14.34 4.63
C ASN A 72 0.80 -13.49 3.49
N ALA A 73 1.01 -13.88 2.23
CA ALA A 73 0.51 -13.12 1.08
C ALA A 73 -1.02 -13.04 1.03
N PHE A 74 -1.73 -14.16 1.22
CA PHE A 74 -3.20 -14.18 1.23
C PHE A 74 -3.77 -13.64 2.54
N GLY A 75 -3.16 -13.98 3.68
CA GLY A 75 -3.59 -13.54 5.01
C GLY A 75 -3.61 -12.02 5.13
N SER A 76 -2.56 -11.34 4.66
CA SER A 76 -2.48 -9.87 4.69
C SER A 76 -3.56 -9.19 3.83
N ASN A 77 -3.89 -9.77 2.66
CA ASN A 77 -4.98 -9.25 1.82
C ASN A 77 -6.35 -9.43 2.49
N ILE A 78 -6.60 -10.59 3.08
CA ILE A 78 -7.84 -10.85 3.82
C ILE A 78 -7.95 -9.91 5.02
N PHE A 79 -6.88 -9.74 5.79
CA PHE A 79 -6.84 -8.84 6.94
C PHE A 79 -7.11 -7.39 6.54
N ASN A 80 -6.49 -6.91 5.45
CA ASN A 80 -6.71 -5.55 4.96
C ASN A 80 -8.16 -5.31 4.50
N ILE A 81 -8.79 -6.27 3.83
CA ILE A 81 -10.18 -6.11 3.35
C ILE A 81 -11.19 -6.30 4.48
N ALA A 82 -11.06 -7.38 5.25
CA ALA A 82 -12.05 -7.74 6.26
C ALA A 82 -11.95 -6.87 7.51
N LEU A 83 -10.73 -6.69 8.04
CA LEU A 83 -10.54 -5.97 9.29
C LEU A 83 -10.32 -4.48 9.05
N VAL A 84 -9.28 -4.11 8.28
CA VAL A 84 -8.91 -2.70 8.14
C VAL A 84 -10.00 -1.93 7.39
N LEU A 85 -10.35 -2.34 6.18
CA LEU A 85 -11.39 -1.70 5.38
C LEU A 85 -12.78 -1.89 6.02
N GLY A 86 -13.08 -3.06 6.58
CA GLY A 86 -14.35 -3.32 7.28
C GLY A 86 -14.59 -2.38 8.47
N ILE A 87 -13.61 -2.26 9.37
CA ILE A 87 -13.70 -1.33 10.51
C ILE A 87 -13.76 0.13 10.01
N THR A 88 -12.93 0.48 9.02
CA THR A 88 -12.94 1.85 8.45
C THR A 88 -14.31 2.20 7.88
N ALA A 89 -14.96 1.27 7.17
CA ALA A 89 -16.28 1.49 6.60
C ALA A 89 -17.40 1.60 7.65
N ILE A 90 -17.25 0.92 8.80
CA ILE A 90 -18.18 1.05 9.95
C ILE A 90 -18.03 2.42 10.62
N ILE A 91 -16.78 2.89 10.81
CA ILE A 91 -16.49 4.16 11.49
C ILE A 91 -16.82 5.36 10.58
N LEU A 92 -16.40 5.31 9.31
CA LEU A 92 -16.56 6.39 8.35
C LEU A 92 -17.01 5.81 6.99
N PRO A 93 -18.31 5.91 6.65
CA PRO A 93 -18.84 5.37 5.40
C PRO A 93 -18.12 5.97 4.17
N ILE A 94 -17.46 5.09 3.42
CA ILE A 94 -16.60 5.49 2.29
C ILE A 94 -17.49 5.69 1.04
N LYS A 95 -17.61 6.94 0.58
CA LYS A 95 -18.28 7.26 -0.70
C LYS A 95 -17.29 7.13 -1.85
N VAL A 96 -17.50 6.16 -2.75
CA VAL A 96 -16.61 5.93 -3.91
C VAL A 96 -17.33 6.24 -5.22
N LYS A 97 -16.62 6.88 -6.17
CA LYS A 97 -17.13 7.13 -7.53
C LYS A 97 -17.29 5.79 -8.26
N GLN A 98 -18.52 5.43 -8.64
CA GLN A 98 -18.82 4.10 -9.22
C GLN A 98 -18.02 3.76 -10.49
N ASN A 99 -17.65 4.76 -11.29
CA ASN A 99 -16.94 4.54 -12.56
C ASN A 99 -15.50 4.03 -12.37
N ILE A 100 -14.82 4.50 -11.32
CA ILE A 100 -13.47 4.07 -10.95
C ILE A 100 -13.55 2.65 -10.38
N LEU A 101 -14.51 2.44 -9.47
CA LEU A 101 -14.72 1.17 -8.79
C LEU A 101 -14.98 0.01 -9.76
N LYS A 102 -15.84 0.21 -10.78
CA LYS A 102 -16.19 -0.86 -11.74
C LYS A 102 -14.99 -1.41 -12.50
N LYS A 103 -14.04 -0.55 -12.90
CA LYS A 103 -12.88 -1.00 -13.68
C LYS A 103 -11.82 -1.65 -12.79
N GLU A 104 -11.50 -1.05 -11.65
CA GLU A 104 -10.50 -1.58 -10.72
C GLU A 104 -10.94 -2.93 -10.11
N TRP A 105 -12.24 -3.07 -9.81
CA TRP A 105 -12.79 -4.30 -9.25
C TRP A 105 -12.67 -5.49 -10.20
N VAL A 106 -12.76 -5.26 -11.52
CA VAL A 106 -12.56 -6.32 -12.53
C VAL A 106 -11.11 -6.84 -12.49
N TYR A 107 -10.11 -5.96 -12.43
CA TYR A 107 -8.71 -6.40 -12.32
C TYR A 107 -8.45 -7.16 -11.02
N LEU A 108 -9.01 -6.67 -9.91
CA LEU A 108 -8.89 -7.34 -8.62
C LEU A 108 -9.49 -8.75 -8.69
N MET A 109 -10.71 -8.90 -9.20
CA MET A 109 -11.36 -10.20 -9.35
C MET A 109 -10.60 -11.14 -10.29
N ILE A 110 -10.13 -10.66 -11.43
CA ILE A 110 -9.31 -11.47 -12.36
C ILE A 110 -8.04 -11.94 -11.68
N SER A 111 -7.32 -11.06 -10.98
CA SER A 111 -6.07 -11.42 -10.30
C SER A 111 -6.29 -12.44 -9.17
N THR A 112 -7.36 -12.28 -8.38
CA THR A 112 -7.72 -13.21 -7.30
C THR A 112 -8.13 -14.58 -7.84
N LEU A 113 -8.95 -14.62 -8.90
CA LEU A 113 -9.38 -15.86 -9.53
C LEU A 113 -8.20 -16.57 -10.22
N ALA A 114 -7.32 -15.82 -10.89
CA ALA A 114 -6.11 -16.38 -11.48
C ALA A 114 -5.21 -16.99 -10.39
N ALA A 115 -4.95 -16.25 -9.30
CA ALA A 115 -4.16 -16.78 -8.18
C ALA A 115 -4.80 -18.03 -7.56
N GLY A 116 -6.12 -18.04 -7.38
CA GLY A 116 -6.85 -19.21 -6.88
C GLY A 116 -6.78 -20.41 -7.83
N TRP A 117 -6.88 -20.18 -9.14
CA TRP A 117 -6.74 -21.21 -10.16
C TRP A 117 -5.34 -21.83 -10.18
N LEU A 118 -4.30 -20.99 -10.15
CA LEU A 118 -2.90 -21.42 -10.15
C LEU A 118 -2.54 -22.22 -8.89
N LEU A 119 -3.25 -22.00 -7.78
CA LEU A 119 -3.03 -22.71 -6.51
C LEU A 119 -3.81 -24.03 -6.40
N LEU A 120 -4.61 -24.42 -7.40
CA LEU A 120 -5.46 -25.63 -7.33
C LEU A 120 -4.67 -26.93 -7.24
N ASP A 121 -3.45 -26.96 -7.77
CA ASP A 121 -2.53 -28.10 -7.66
C ASP A 121 -1.76 -28.15 -6.33
N GLY A 122 -2.00 -27.17 -5.45
CA GLY A 122 -1.52 -27.13 -4.07
C GLY A 122 -0.18 -26.42 -3.87
N TYR A 123 0.42 -25.84 -4.92
CA TYR A 123 1.65 -25.06 -4.79
C TYR A 123 1.68 -23.90 -5.79
N LEU A 124 2.60 -22.95 -5.62
CA LEU A 124 2.84 -21.87 -6.58
C LEU A 124 4.25 -22.03 -7.14
N SER A 125 4.33 -22.41 -8.40
CA SER A 125 5.60 -22.54 -9.11
C SER A 125 6.15 -21.18 -9.55
N PHE A 126 7.40 -21.17 -10.02
CA PHE A 126 8.01 -19.97 -10.60
C PHE A 126 7.24 -19.45 -11.82
N MET A 127 6.65 -20.35 -12.63
CA MET A 127 5.85 -19.97 -13.79
C MET A 127 4.56 -19.27 -13.37
N ASP A 128 3.92 -19.74 -12.31
CA ASP A 128 2.70 -19.13 -11.75
C ASP A 128 2.99 -17.73 -11.22
N GLY A 129 4.13 -17.57 -10.51
CA GLY A 129 4.63 -16.27 -10.08
C GLY A 129 4.85 -15.32 -11.26
N LEU A 130 5.39 -15.80 -12.38
CA LEU A 130 5.60 -14.99 -13.58
C LEU A 130 4.28 -14.56 -14.23
N ILE A 131 3.27 -15.43 -14.26
CA ILE A 131 1.92 -15.09 -14.73
C ILE A 131 1.31 -13.98 -13.86
N LEU A 132 1.38 -14.11 -12.53
CA LEU A 132 0.87 -13.11 -11.59
C LEU A 132 1.61 -11.76 -11.72
N LEU A 133 2.92 -11.80 -11.95
CA LEU A 133 3.73 -10.60 -12.17
C LEU A 133 3.34 -9.90 -13.49
N VAL A 134 3.07 -10.65 -14.56
CA VAL A 134 2.57 -10.08 -15.82
C VAL A 134 1.20 -9.42 -15.61
N LEU A 135 0.28 -10.06 -14.88
CA LEU A 135 -1.02 -9.46 -14.53
C LEU A 135 -0.85 -8.16 -13.73
N LEU A 136 0.05 -8.14 -12.76
CA LEU A 136 0.39 -6.93 -12.01
C LEU A 136 0.90 -5.82 -12.95
N MET A 137 1.83 -6.13 -13.86
CA MET A 137 2.39 -5.16 -14.80
C MET A 137 1.33 -4.59 -15.75
N LEU A 138 0.40 -5.43 -16.24
CA LEU A 138 -0.74 -5.00 -17.06
C LEU A 138 -1.65 -4.05 -16.28
N PHE A 139 -1.95 -4.36 -15.02
CA PHE A 139 -2.76 -3.51 -14.16
C PHE A 139 -2.07 -2.17 -13.89
N LEU A 140 -0.78 -2.16 -13.56
CA LEU A 140 -0.02 -0.92 -13.35
C LEU A 140 0.03 -0.06 -14.61
N PHE A 141 0.21 -0.67 -15.78
CA PHE A 141 0.18 0.04 -17.06
C PHE A 141 -1.18 0.67 -17.33
N TYR A 142 -2.27 -0.08 -17.07
CA TYR A 142 -3.63 0.43 -17.18
C TYR A 142 -3.87 1.64 -16.26
N VAL A 143 -3.53 1.52 -14.97
CA VAL A 143 -3.68 2.60 -13.98
C VAL A 143 -2.88 3.83 -14.38
N PHE A 144 -1.64 3.64 -14.82
CA PHE A 144 -0.78 4.73 -15.27
C PHE A 144 -1.37 5.43 -16.51
N ARG A 145 -1.92 4.69 -17.47
CA ARG A 145 -2.54 5.26 -18.68
C ARG A 145 -3.82 6.03 -18.36
N GLU A 146 -4.71 5.48 -17.54
CA GLU A 146 -5.96 6.13 -17.16
C GLU A 146 -5.69 7.41 -16.37
N SER A 147 -4.70 7.39 -15.48
CA SER A 147 -4.33 8.55 -14.67
C SER A 147 -3.86 9.77 -15.46
N LYS A 148 -3.23 9.55 -16.62
CA LYS A 148 -2.83 10.64 -17.52
C LYS A 148 -4.02 11.25 -18.26
N LYS A 149 -5.09 10.48 -18.45
CA LYS A 149 -6.30 10.92 -19.16
C LYS A 149 -7.19 11.79 -18.27
N ASP A 150 -7.32 11.43 -16.98
CA ASP A 150 -8.08 12.20 -15.99
C ASP A 150 -7.34 13.44 -15.47
N TYR A 151 -6.00 13.50 -15.61
CA TYR A 151 -5.21 14.66 -15.20
C TYR A 151 -5.60 15.97 -15.92
N HIS A 152 -6.07 15.87 -17.18
CA HIS A 152 -6.44 17.03 -17.99
C HIS A 152 -7.75 17.73 -17.57
N HIS A 153 -8.51 17.21 -16.61
CA HIS A 153 -9.79 17.81 -16.21
C HIS A 153 -9.83 18.41 -14.78
N GLU A 154 -8.87 18.10 -13.90
CA GLU A 154 -8.97 18.44 -12.46
C GLU A 154 -7.86 19.40 -11.97
N PHE A 155 -6.83 19.71 -12.79
CA PHE A 155 -5.64 20.45 -12.37
C PHE A 155 -5.35 21.77 -13.11
N ASP A 156 -6.23 22.24 -14.01
CA ASP A 156 -6.02 23.51 -14.74
C ASP A 156 -6.20 24.77 -13.88
N GLU A 157 -6.69 24.69 -12.63
CA GLU A 157 -6.99 25.87 -11.80
C GLU A 157 -5.96 26.25 -10.72
N VAL A 158 -4.85 25.52 -10.51
CA VAL A 158 -3.82 25.92 -9.53
C VAL A 158 -2.41 25.80 -10.10
N GLN A 159 -2.06 26.75 -10.97
CA GLN A 159 -0.69 26.96 -11.41
C GLN A 159 0.11 27.72 -10.34
N SER A 160 0.77 26.98 -9.45
CA SER A 160 2.10 27.37 -8.98
C SER A 160 3.04 26.19 -9.14
N LYS A 161 4.04 26.31 -10.03
CA LYS A 161 5.06 25.27 -10.20
C LYS A 161 5.92 25.24 -8.93
N PRO A 162 5.94 24.12 -8.17
CA PRO A 162 6.74 24.05 -6.95
C PRO A 162 8.24 24.18 -7.27
N SER A 163 8.95 24.95 -6.45
CA SER A 163 10.37 25.24 -6.66
C SER A 163 11.22 23.97 -6.51
N LYS A 164 12.41 23.93 -7.13
CA LYS A 164 13.34 22.77 -7.04
C LYS A 164 13.67 22.41 -5.58
N GLN A 165 13.70 23.39 -4.67
CA GLN A 165 13.96 23.22 -3.25
C GLN A 165 12.79 22.57 -2.51
N GLU A 166 11.56 22.87 -2.91
CA GLU A 166 10.36 22.24 -2.35
C GLU A 166 10.26 20.76 -2.71
N LYS A 167 10.67 20.38 -3.94
CA LYS A 167 10.67 18.98 -4.39
C LYS A 167 11.57 18.09 -3.54
N GLY A 168 12.80 18.54 -3.26
CA GLY A 168 13.75 17.78 -2.45
C GLY A 168 13.27 17.62 -1.00
N LYS A 169 12.70 18.69 -0.43
CA LYS A 169 12.11 18.66 0.91
C LYS A 169 10.92 17.70 0.99
N THR A 170 10.03 17.69 0.00
CA THR A 170 8.87 16.77 -0.02
C THR A 170 9.31 15.31 -0.10
N TRP A 171 10.29 14.99 -0.94
CA TRP A 171 10.85 13.63 -1.01
C TRP A 171 11.50 13.19 0.30
N PHE A 172 12.28 14.08 0.92
CA PHE A 172 12.91 13.81 2.20
C PHE A 172 11.88 13.58 3.31
N LEU A 173 10.82 14.39 3.37
CA LEU A 173 9.73 14.23 4.34
C LEU A 173 8.92 12.95 4.10
N LEU A 174 8.71 12.56 2.84
CA LEU A 174 8.06 11.29 2.50
C LEU A 174 8.91 10.10 2.98
N PHE A 175 10.23 10.15 2.78
CA PHE A 175 11.13 9.12 3.27
C PHE A 175 11.15 9.05 4.80
N ILE A 176 11.27 10.19 5.48
CA ILE A 176 11.22 10.24 6.96
C ILE A 176 9.90 9.67 7.48
N SER A 177 8.77 10.09 6.92
CA SER A 177 7.47 9.60 7.37
C SER A 177 7.32 8.10 7.16
N LEU A 178 7.83 7.54 6.05
CA LEU A 178 7.88 6.09 5.85
C LEU A 178 8.75 5.39 6.91
N VAL A 179 9.95 5.91 7.19
CA VAL A 179 10.84 5.32 8.21
C VAL A 179 10.17 5.34 9.59
N VAL A 180 9.59 6.48 9.99
CA VAL A 180 8.89 6.63 11.28
C VAL A 180 7.67 5.72 11.35
N LEU A 181 6.92 5.57 10.24
CA LEU A 181 5.79 4.64 10.15
C LEU A 181 6.25 3.20 10.43
N LEU A 182 7.31 2.74 9.76
CA LEU A 182 7.84 1.38 9.92
C LEU A 182 8.42 1.15 11.31
N THR A 183 9.15 2.10 11.89
CA THR A 183 9.72 1.96 13.22
C THR A 183 8.67 2.05 14.33
N SER A 184 7.69 2.94 14.20
CA SER A 184 6.57 3.07 15.16
C SER A 184 5.71 1.80 15.19
N ALA A 185 5.43 1.20 14.03
CA ALA A 185 4.75 -0.10 13.96
C ALA A 185 5.51 -1.19 14.72
N ARG A 186 6.84 -1.30 14.53
CA ARG A 186 7.67 -2.24 15.31
C ARG A 186 7.65 -1.95 16.82
N LEU A 187 7.62 -0.67 17.18
CA LEU A 187 7.63 -0.21 18.57
C LEU A 187 6.29 -0.52 19.27
N VAL A 188 5.16 -0.44 18.55
CA VAL A 188 3.85 -0.94 19.01
C VAL A 188 3.88 -2.45 19.22
N VAL A 189 4.40 -3.20 18.25
CA VAL A 189 4.52 -4.68 18.35
C VAL A 189 5.36 -5.08 19.54
N TRP A 190 6.55 -4.49 19.71
CA TRP A 190 7.42 -4.76 20.85
C TRP A 190 6.69 -4.49 22.16
N GLY A 191 6.10 -3.30 22.31
CA GLY A 191 5.34 -2.92 23.51
C GLY A 191 4.17 -3.86 23.81
N GLY A 192 3.52 -4.42 22.79
CA GLY A 192 2.45 -5.42 22.95
C GLY A 192 2.97 -6.81 23.35
N THR A 193 4.11 -7.25 22.82
CA THR A 193 4.69 -8.57 23.13
C THR A 193 5.40 -8.63 24.48
N THR A 194 5.89 -7.50 24.99
CA THR A 194 6.61 -7.41 26.27
C THR A 194 5.75 -6.81 27.39
N LEU A 195 4.43 -6.69 27.17
CA LEU A 195 3.52 -6.12 28.17
C LEU A 195 3.36 -7.03 29.38
#